data_AF-A0A956ITZ9-F1
#
_entry.id   AF-A0A956ITZ9-F1
#
_cell.length_a   1.000
_cell.length_b   1.000
_cell.length_c   1.000
_cell.angle_alpha   90.00
_cell.angle_beta   90.00
_cell.angle_gamma   90.00
#
_symmetry.space_group_name_H-M   'P 1'
#
loop_
_entity.id
_entity.type
_entity.pdbx_description
1 polymer ?
#
loop_
_entity_poly.entity_id
_entity_poly.type
_entity_poly.pdbx_seq_one_letter_code
_entity_poly.pdbx_strand_id
1 'polypeptide(L)'
;MPNRLALGEQQLLTPGGPPGVFAFSPRLDMLFARGWPYLRVLSDEPVTLTVARREARKASRAVDPYLPTVVPREIARRVLSAYPFHPFQQPDEVKAAVAAPVEVDEALMSRILRDRLSQVGETYDFRIREVLFLLEAYLGTEAVVSAVVEHCVAALDLKRWSRRVAEVDSVSAGYARVALALPWLRHRLPAARWSQLTSPMLAGNPRLPTYTAVLRACADDSAPIPEQVGRLGVSLARRDLTALRAHVARWPTDWVDAQLVYALGHDFLTECDVSKLRGNPKWKQERTLAEIGAIRAPGTLRVIAALLSSRSVAETAHAWVERHAEWIESEGLPLLSSWPHARAETRAIRDALRGGAQVTPPRPAALRSALRDLFEELPARMKACAGDIHAERAGMRAAFETYCELNAALGAESPDAYFTHELDLDWRAPKADVERWIELAVSIA
;
A
#
# COMPACT_ATOMS: atom_id res chain seq x y z
N MET A 1 -1.81 29.34 -7.08
CA MET A 1 -0.59 29.14 -6.27
C MET A 1 -0.74 27.84 -5.51
N PRO A 2 0.05 26.79 -5.76
CA PRO A 2 -0.16 25.53 -5.05
C PRO A 2 0.63 25.55 -3.74
N ASN A 3 -0.08 25.65 -2.62
CA ASN A 3 0.39 25.14 -1.33
C ASN A 3 0.55 23.63 -1.46
N ARG A 4 1.71 23.18 -1.94
CA ARG A 4 2.16 21.81 -1.72
C ARG A 4 2.58 21.73 -0.27
N LEU A 5 1.91 20.85 0.48
CA LEU A 5 2.25 20.50 1.85
C LEU A 5 3.76 20.19 1.91
N ALA A 6 4.53 21.13 2.45
CA ALA A 6 5.92 20.93 2.80
C ALA A 6 5.94 20.06 4.07
N LEU A 7 5.67 18.77 3.89
CA LEU A 7 5.74 17.80 4.98
C LEU A 7 7.20 17.72 5.44
N GLY A 8 7.44 18.20 6.67
CA GLY A 8 8.74 18.27 7.29
C GLY A 8 9.33 16.87 7.53
N GLU A 9 10.29 16.49 6.70
CA GLU A 9 11.19 15.35 6.95
C GLU A 9 12.47 15.84 7.63
N GLN A 10 12.48 15.86 8.96
CA GLN A 10 13.74 16.06 9.70
C GLN A 10 14.62 14.80 9.57
N GLN A 11 15.83 15.03 9.04
CA GLN A 11 16.98 14.14 8.85
C GLN A 11 16.92 12.79 9.60
N LEU A 12 16.96 11.69 8.83
CA LEU A 12 16.88 10.30 9.31
C LEU A 12 18.25 9.59 9.38
N LEU A 13 19.38 10.29 9.22
CA LEU A 13 20.72 9.68 9.28
C LEU A 13 21.64 10.45 10.23
N THR A 14 22.35 9.71 11.07
CA THR A 14 23.60 10.14 11.69
C THR A 14 24.76 9.53 10.89
N PRO A 15 25.78 10.30 10.48
CA PRO A 15 26.98 9.76 9.87
C PRO A 15 27.81 9.05 10.95
N GLY A 16 28.25 7.81 10.70
CA GLY A 16 29.13 7.11 11.66
C GLY A 16 29.38 5.60 11.44
N GLY A 17 28.70 4.95 10.50
CA GLY A 17 29.01 3.55 10.15
C GLY A 17 30.26 3.44 9.27
N PRO A 18 31.00 2.31 9.31
CA PRO A 18 32.08 2.06 8.37
C PRO A 18 31.56 2.14 6.92
N PRO A 19 32.32 2.72 5.98
CA PRO A 19 31.90 2.81 4.58
C PRO A 19 31.65 1.40 4.03
N GLY A 20 30.44 1.16 3.52
CA GLY A 20 30.04 -0.11 2.91
C GLY A 20 29.13 -1.01 3.76
N VAL A 21 28.77 -0.63 4.99
CA VAL A 21 27.73 -1.32 5.78
C VAL A 21 26.57 -0.37 6.01
N PHE A 22 25.58 -0.39 5.11
CA PHE A 22 24.32 0.34 5.33
C PHE A 22 23.46 -0.45 6.32
N ALA A 23 23.58 -0.13 7.61
CA ALA A 23 22.51 -0.42 8.55
C ALA A 23 21.37 0.58 8.31
N PHE A 24 20.11 0.16 8.48
CA PHE A 24 19.04 1.13 8.65
C PHE A 24 19.40 2.05 9.81
N SER A 25 19.04 3.33 9.74
CA SER A 25 19.33 4.22 10.85
C SER A 25 18.62 3.71 12.12
N PRO A 26 19.17 3.96 13.33
CA PRO A 26 18.49 3.60 14.57
C PRO A 26 17.04 4.12 14.64
N ARG A 27 16.77 5.23 13.95
CA ARG A 27 15.44 5.82 13.81
C ARG A 27 14.55 5.03 12.84
N LEU A 28 15.06 4.57 11.70
CA LEU A 28 14.33 3.67 10.79
C LEU A 28 14.03 2.32 11.46
N ASP A 29 15.00 1.77 12.21
CA ASP A 29 14.79 0.56 13.00
C ASP A 29 13.70 0.73 14.06
N MET A 30 13.71 1.86 14.77
CA MET A 30 12.65 2.21 15.71
C MET A 30 11.29 2.37 15.00
N LEU A 31 11.24 3.05 13.85
CA LEU A 31 9.98 3.28 13.11
C LEU A 31 9.41 1.96 12.56
N PHE A 32 10.25 1.07 12.04
CA PHE A 32 9.80 -0.23 11.56
C PHE A 32 9.43 -1.18 12.70
N ALA A 33 10.16 -1.18 13.82
CA ALA A 33 9.75 -1.91 15.01
C ALA A 33 8.36 -1.46 15.51
N ARG A 34 7.97 -0.22 15.20
CA ARG A 34 6.62 0.25 15.45
C ARG A 34 5.64 -0.09 14.29
N GLY A 35 6.06 -0.54 13.10
CA GLY A 35 5.13 -0.96 12.02
C GLY A 35 5.00 0.02 10.85
N TRP A 36 6.04 0.82 10.59
CA TRP A 36 6.18 1.63 9.38
C TRP A 36 6.16 0.77 8.09
N PRO A 37 5.61 1.26 6.94
CA PRO A 37 5.05 2.59 6.67
C PRO A 37 3.56 2.73 6.97
N TYR A 38 2.85 1.64 7.30
CA TYR A 38 1.44 1.72 7.70
C TYR A 38 1.25 2.49 9.01
N LEU A 39 2.32 2.64 9.79
CA LEU A 39 2.47 3.75 10.72
C LEU A 39 2.50 5.09 10.01
N ARG A 40 1.29 5.56 9.69
CA ARG A 40 1.08 6.97 9.43
C ARG A 40 1.29 7.70 10.76
N VAL A 41 2.41 8.41 10.87
CA VAL A 41 2.73 9.20 12.05
C VAL A 41 1.77 10.37 12.09
N LEU A 42 1.05 10.51 13.20
CA LEU A 42 0.20 11.67 13.39
C LEU A 42 1.07 12.91 13.63
N SER A 43 0.83 13.97 12.87
CA SER A 43 1.45 15.28 13.13
C SER A 43 0.46 16.25 13.77
N ASP A 44 0.99 17.12 14.63
CA ASP A 44 0.26 18.26 15.20
C ASP A 44 0.36 19.51 14.30
N GLU A 45 0.77 19.32 13.04
CA GLU A 45 0.85 20.42 12.07
C GLU A 45 -0.54 21.05 11.89
N PRO A 46 -0.65 22.39 12.01
CA PRO A 46 -1.93 23.05 11.91
C PRO A 46 -2.46 22.95 10.48
N VAL A 47 -3.62 22.33 10.34
CA VAL A 47 -4.36 22.25 9.07
C VAL A 47 -5.71 22.92 9.23
N THR A 48 -6.06 23.79 8.27
CA THR A 48 -7.38 24.41 8.28
C THR A 48 -8.48 23.36 8.15
N LEU A 49 -9.62 23.59 8.80
CA LEU A 49 -10.76 22.68 8.77
C LEU A 49 -11.23 22.38 7.34
N THR A 50 -11.17 23.37 6.45
CA THR A 50 -11.53 23.20 5.03
C THR A 50 -10.60 22.22 4.33
N VAL A 51 -9.29 22.33 4.54
CA VAL A 51 -8.31 21.40 3.97
C VAL A 51 -8.50 20.01 4.57
N ALA A 52 -8.64 19.90 5.89
CA ALA A 52 -8.80 18.60 6.54
C ALA A 52 -10.04 17.84 6.05
N ARG A 53 -11.18 18.53 5.92
CA ARG A 53 -12.42 17.96 5.36
C ARG A 53 -12.26 17.53 3.91
N ARG A 54 -11.56 18.31 3.09
CA ARG A 54 -11.33 17.99 1.68
C ARG A 54 -10.49 16.72 1.55
N GLU A 55 -9.35 16.67 2.23
CA GLU A 55 -8.44 15.53 2.17
C GLU A 55 -9.08 14.27 2.77
N ALA A 56 -9.79 14.37 3.90
CA ALA A 56 -10.50 13.24 4.48
C ALA A 56 -11.60 12.70 3.55
N ARG A 57 -12.39 13.55 2.88
CA ARG A 57 -13.39 13.10 1.89
C ARG A 57 -12.73 12.36 0.72
N LYS A 58 -11.62 12.89 0.21
CA LYS A 58 -10.86 12.25 -0.87
C LYS A 58 -10.40 10.86 -0.40
N ALA A 59 -9.78 10.78 0.77
CA ALA A 59 -9.30 9.53 1.33
C ALA A 59 -10.44 8.52 1.59
N SER A 60 -11.59 8.97 2.11
CA SER A 60 -12.73 8.09 2.41
C SER A 60 -13.39 7.52 1.16
N ARG A 61 -13.37 8.23 0.03
CA ARG A 61 -13.98 7.81 -1.25
C ARG A 61 -13.09 6.93 -2.10
N ALA A 62 -11.77 7.05 -1.95
CA ALA A 62 -10.84 6.23 -2.70
C ALA A 62 -10.91 4.77 -2.25
N VAL A 63 -10.79 3.87 -3.21
CA VAL A 63 -10.74 2.42 -2.99
C VAL A 63 -9.47 2.02 -2.23
N ASP A 64 -8.33 2.60 -2.59
CA ASP A 64 -7.06 2.52 -1.85
C ASP A 64 -6.43 3.93 -1.75
N PRO A 65 -6.77 4.72 -0.72
CA PRO A 65 -6.26 6.07 -0.57
C PRO A 65 -4.77 6.08 -0.25
N TYR A 66 -4.02 6.90 -0.98
CA TYR A 66 -2.71 7.32 -0.53
C TYR A 66 -2.86 8.27 0.67
N LEU A 67 -2.63 7.76 1.88
CA LEU A 67 -2.29 8.58 3.04
C LEU A 67 -0.76 8.72 3.10
N PRO A 68 -0.22 9.95 3.18
CA PRO A 68 1.21 10.14 3.34
C PRO A 68 1.68 9.55 4.66
N THR A 69 2.95 9.14 4.74
CA THR A 69 3.59 8.59 5.95
C THR A 69 3.43 9.46 7.20
N VAL A 70 3.24 10.77 7.03
CA VAL A 70 2.91 11.70 8.11
C VAL A 70 1.55 12.31 7.81
N VAL A 71 0.57 12.08 8.70
CA VAL A 71 -0.82 12.54 8.53
C VAL A 71 -1.16 13.53 9.63
N PRO A 72 -1.58 14.77 9.30
CA PRO A 72 -2.10 15.69 10.30
C PRO A 72 -3.27 15.08 11.08
N ARG A 73 -3.23 15.19 12.41
CA ARG A 73 -4.23 14.58 13.31
C ARG A 73 -5.66 14.83 12.87
N GLU A 74 -5.96 16.07 12.49
CA GLU A 74 -7.31 16.47 12.09
C GLU A 74 -7.79 15.76 10.81
N ILE A 75 -6.90 15.43 9.87
CA ILE A 75 -7.25 14.61 8.70
C ILE A 75 -7.54 13.18 9.14
N ALA A 76 -6.64 12.57 9.92
CA ALA A 76 -6.78 11.19 10.41
C ALA A 76 -8.08 10.98 11.20
N ARG A 77 -8.39 11.90 12.12
CA ARG A 77 -9.62 11.89 12.92
C ARG A 77 -10.88 11.85 12.04
N ARG A 78 -10.92 12.65 10.97
CA ARG A 78 -12.05 12.71 10.04
C ARG A 78 -12.14 11.51 9.12
N VAL A 79 -11.01 10.90 8.76
CA VAL A 79 -11.00 9.62 8.04
C VAL A 79 -11.59 8.52 8.92
N LEU A 80 -11.17 8.44 10.19
CA LEU A 80 -11.69 7.47 11.16
C LEU A 80 -13.18 7.65 11.42
N SER A 81 -13.69 8.88 11.51
CA SER A 81 -15.12 9.11 11.74
C SER A 81 -16.01 8.64 10.59
N ALA A 82 -15.49 8.71 9.36
CA ALA A 82 -16.19 8.29 8.16
C ALA A 82 -16.01 6.79 7.85
N TYR A 83 -15.00 6.14 8.43
CA TYR A 83 -14.66 4.75 8.13
C TYR A 83 -15.78 3.71 8.38
N PRO A 84 -16.67 3.87 9.39
CA PRO A 84 -17.81 2.97 9.56
C PRO A 84 -18.75 2.89 8.35
N PHE A 85 -18.73 3.89 7.47
CA PHE A 85 -19.68 4.02 6.37
C PHE A 85 -19.03 3.60 5.04
N HIS A 86 -19.69 2.72 4.29
CA HIS A 86 -19.21 2.29 2.98
C HIS A 86 -19.35 3.45 1.98
N PRO A 87 -18.27 3.98 1.38
CA PRO A 87 -18.34 5.20 0.57
C PRO A 87 -19.27 5.09 -0.64
N PHE A 88 -19.38 3.89 -1.21
CA PHE A 88 -20.25 3.63 -2.36
C PHE A 88 -21.73 3.39 -2.00
N GLN A 89 -22.03 2.97 -0.76
CA GLN A 89 -23.41 2.69 -0.35
C GLN A 89 -24.01 3.86 0.43
N GLN A 90 -23.17 4.62 1.14
CA GLN A 90 -23.57 5.67 2.08
C GLN A 90 -22.77 6.98 1.86
N PRO A 91 -22.78 7.55 0.64
CA PRO A 91 -21.95 8.72 0.31
C PRO A 91 -22.30 9.97 1.12
N ASP A 92 -23.57 10.14 1.48
CA ASP A 92 -24.04 11.29 2.27
C ASP A 92 -23.67 11.15 3.76
N GLU A 93 -23.71 9.94 4.30
CA GLU A 93 -23.28 9.67 5.69
C GLU A 93 -21.77 9.88 5.83
N VAL A 94 -20.96 9.44 4.86
CA VAL A 94 -19.53 9.78 4.79
C VAL A 94 -19.34 11.30 4.79
N LYS A 95 -20.09 12.03 3.95
CA LYS A 95 -19.96 13.49 3.85
C LYS A 95 -20.32 14.19 5.17
N ALA A 96 -21.34 13.70 5.86
CA ALA A 96 -21.79 14.19 7.17
C ALA A 96 -20.77 13.86 8.26
N ALA A 97 -20.28 12.62 8.32
CA ALA A 97 -19.29 12.17 9.29
C ALA A 97 -17.95 12.92 9.16
N VAL A 98 -17.51 13.20 7.93
CA VAL A 98 -16.33 14.05 7.70
C VAL A 98 -16.60 15.51 8.08
N ALA A 99 -17.84 15.99 8.10
CA ALA A 99 -18.15 17.37 8.47
C ALA A 99 -18.26 17.57 10.00
N ALA A 100 -18.73 16.55 10.71
CA ALA A 100 -18.96 16.63 12.15
C ALA A 100 -17.67 16.83 12.97
N PRO A 101 -17.76 17.44 14.16
CA PRO A 101 -16.76 17.25 15.22
C PRO A 101 -16.82 15.79 15.70
N VAL A 102 -15.68 15.19 15.98
CA VAL A 102 -15.60 13.79 16.40
C VAL A 102 -14.40 13.58 17.30
N GLU A 103 -14.60 12.87 18.40
CA GLU A 103 -13.51 12.35 19.21
C GLU A 103 -13.18 10.92 18.77
N VAL A 104 -11.89 10.55 18.82
CA VAL A 104 -11.47 9.19 18.54
C VAL A 104 -11.39 8.47 19.88
N ASP A 105 -12.41 7.66 20.16
CA ASP A 105 -12.60 6.92 21.42
C ASP A 105 -12.82 5.42 21.17
N GLU A 106 -12.95 4.65 22.25
CA GLU A 106 -13.22 3.21 22.18
C GLU A 106 -14.59 2.89 21.56
N ALA A 107 -15.56 3.81 21.64
CA ALA A 107 -16.86 3.64 21.04
C ALA A 107 -16.78 3.72 19.50
N LEU A 108 -16.02 4.68 18.96
CA LEU A 108 -15.75 4.77 17.53
C LEU A 108 -14.99 3.55 17.03
N MET A 109 -13.94 3.11 17.74
CA MET A 109 -13.22 1.88 17.41
C MET A 109 -14.14 0.66 17.39
N SER A 110 -14.96 0.49 18.42
CA SER A 110 -15.93 -0.61 18.52
C SER A 110 -16.92 -0.59 17.36
N ARG A 111 -17.35 0.60 16.94
CA ARG A 111 -18.23 0.79 15.79
C ARG A 111 -17.53 0.42 14.48
N ILE A 112 -16.27 0.84 14.28
CA ILE A 112 -15.47 0.46 13.11
C ILE A 112 -15.32 -1.06 13.02
N LEU A 113 -14.93 -1.72 14.11
CA LEU A 113 -14.74 -3.17 14.14
C LEU A 113 -16.05 -3.90 13.83
N ARG A 114 -17.16 -3.47 14.42
CA ARG A 114 -18.46 -4.13 14.30
C ARG A 114 -19.19 -3.83 13.00
N ASP A 115 -19.26 -2.58 12.59
CA ASP A 115 -20.17 -2.17 11.52
C ASP A 115 -19.48 -2.23 10.16
N ARG A 116 -18.15 -2.15 10.14
CA ARG A 116 -17.35 -2.20 8.91
C ARG A 116 -16.57 -3.50 8.81
N LEU A 117 -15.67 -3.74 9.75
CA LEU A 117 -14.69 -4.83 9.64
C LEU A 117 -15.26 -6.23 9.92
N SER A 118 -16.50 -6.31 10.43
CA SER A 118 -17.23 -7.56 10.65
C SER A 118 -18.09 -7.99 9.48
N GLN A 119 -18.29 -7.14 8.46
CA GLN A 119 -19.24 -7.46 7.39
C GLN A 119 -18.71 -8.61 6.53
N VAL A 120 -19.53 -9.66 6.42
CA VAL A 120 -19.20 -10.82 5.61
C VAL A 120 -19.48 -10.50 4.14
N GLY A 121 -18.48 -10.68 3.28
CA GLY A 121 -18.55 -10.33 1.85
C GLY A 121 -17.93 -8.98 1.50
N GLU A 122 -17.38 -8.25 2.48
CA GLU A 122 -16.64 -7.02 2.25
C GLU A 122 -15.25 -7.33 1.65
N THR A 123 -15.17 -7.42 0.32
CA THR A 123 -13.93 -7.74 -0.40
C THR A 123 -12.91 -6.60 -0.42
N TYR A 124 -13.35 -5.35 -0.18
CA TYR A 124 -12.61 -4.12 -0.48
C TYR A 124 -12.04 -3.35 0.72
N ASP A 125 -11.94 -3.95 1.91
CA ASP A 125 -11.31 -3.29 3.06
C ASP A 125 -9.78 -3.42 3.03
N PHE A 126 -9.14 -2.70 2.11
CA PHE A 126 -7.67 -2.61 1.96
C PHE A 126 -6.99 -1.82 3.10
N ARG A 127 -7.77 -1.10 3.91
CA ARG A 127 -7.29 -0.11 4.89
C ARG A 127 -7.22 -0.61 6.34
N ILE A 128 -7.50 -1.89 6.60
CA ILE A 128 -7.64 -2.41 7.97
C ILE A 128 -6.43 -2.07 8.84
N ARG A 129 -5.22 -2.33 8.32
CA ARG A 129 -3.97 -2.03 9.03
C ARG A 129 -3.80 -0.54 9.31
N GLU A 130 -4.00 0.30 8.29
CA GLU A 130 -3.88 1.75 8.42
C GLU A 130 -4.87 2.30 9.46
N VAL A 131 -6.12 1.85 9.42
CA VAL A 131 -7.17 2.28 10.35
C VAL A 131 -6.85 1.87 11.78
N LEU A 132 -6.38 0.63 11.98
CA LEU A 132 -5.98 0.16 13.29
C LEU A 132 -4.79 0.94 13.83
N PHE A 133 -3.80 1.29 13.01
CA PHE A 133 -2.68 2.13 13.46
C PHE A 133 -3.07 3.58 13.72
N LEU A 134 -4.00 4.14 12.96
CA LEU A 134 -4.55 5.46 13.27
C LEU A 134 -5.29 5.44 14.61
N LEU A 135 -6.14 4.43 14.86
CA LEU A 135 -6.82 4.24 16.14
C LEU A 135 -5.81 4.06 17.28
N GLU A 136 -4.77 3.28 17.07
CA GLU A 136 -3.70 3.04 18.03
C GLU A 136 -2.94 4.32 18.40
N ALA A 137 -2.69 5.19 17.43
CA ALA A 137 -2.06 6.48 17.67
C ALA A 137 -2.92 7.45 18.51
N TYR A 138 -4.23 7.20 18.64
CA TYR A 138 -5.14 7.94 19.50
C TYR A 138 -5.41 7.25 20.85
N LEU A 139 -5.63 5.94 20.84
CA LEU A 139 -6.11 5.17 21.99
C LEU A 139 -5.01 4.41 22.73
N GLY A 140 -3.84 4.27 22.12
CA GLY A 140 -2.75 3.43 22.61
C GLY A 140 -2.87 1.97 22.18
N THR A 141 -1.72 1.29 22.16
CA THR A 141 -1.60 -0.08 21.64
C THR A 141 -2.45 -1.08 22.41
N GLU A 142 -2.49 -0.98 23.74
CA GLU A 142 -3.18 -1.96 24.58
C GLU A 142 -4.70 -1.95 24.38
N ALA A 143 -5.31 -0.76 24.29
CA ALA A 143 -6.74 -0.61 24.04
C ALA A 143 -7.13 -1.21 22.67
N VAL A 144 -6.35 -0.91 21.64
CA VAL A 144 -6.59 -1.45 20.28
C VAL A 144 -6.41 -2.96 20.22
N VAL A 145 -5.33 -3.49 20.80
CA VAL A 145 -5.10 -4.95 20.83
C VAL A 145 -6.23 -5.65 21.57
N SER A 146 -6.65 -5.14 22.72
CA SER A 146 -7.74 -5.74 23.50
C SER A 146 -9.03 -5.80 22.71
N ALA A 147 -9.44 -4.68 22.10
CA ALA A 147 -10.67 -4.63 21.30
C ALA A 147 -10.61 -5.52 20.05
N VAL A 148 -9.45 -5.59 19.38
CA VAL A 148 -9.25 -6.48 18.23
C VAL A 148 -9.31 -7.95 18.66
N VAL A 149 -8.67 -8.33 19.77
CA VAL A 149 -8.73 -9.70 20.30
C VAL A 149 -10.16 -10.07 20.65
N GLU A 150 -10.88 -9.22 21.38
CA GLU A 150 -12.29 -9.45 21.72
C GLU A 150 -13.15 -9.65 20.47
N HIS A 151 -12.96 -8.79 19.46
CA HIS A 151 -13.64 -8.90 18.17
C HIS A 151 -13.33 -10.24 17.47
N CYS A 152 -12.07 -10.66 17.42
CA CYS A 152 -11.67 -11.93 16.81
C CYS A 152 -12.20 -13.16 17.59
N VAL A 153 -12.12 -13.13 18.92
CA VAL A 153 -12.63 -14.21 19.77
C VAL A 153 -14.14 -14.34 19.64
N ALA A 154 -14.86 -13.21 19.54
CA ALA A 154 -16.30 -13.22 19.36
C ALA A 154 -16.73 -13.89 18.03
N ALA A 155 -15.86 -13.94 17.02
CA ALA A 155 -16.10 -14.68 15.79
C ALA A 155 -15.95 -16.20 15.92
N LEU A 156 -15.38 -16.71 17.02
CA LEU A 156 -15.34 -18.15 17.29
C LEU A 156 -16.72 -18.71 17.73
N ASP A 157 -17.67 -17.85 18.11
CA ASP A 157 -19.01 -18.28 18.51
C ASP A 157 -19.89 -18.59 17.28
N LEU A 158 -20.01 -19.89 16.97
CA LEU A 158 -20.81 -20.40 15.85
C LEU A 158 -22.30 -20.06 15.94
N LYS A 159 -22.83 -19.77 17.15
CA LYS A 159 -24.23 -19.36 17.29
C LYS A 159 -24.52 -18.07 16.51
N ARG A 160 -23.51 -17.22 16.33
CA ARG A 160 -23.60 -15.98 15.55
C ARG A 160 -23.67 -16.22 14.05
N TRP A 161 -23.15 -17.34 13.56
CA TRP A 161 -22.89 -17.53 12.13
C TRP A 161 -23.93 -18.35 11.39
N SER A 162 -24.85 -19.02 12.10
CA SER A 162 -25.91 -19.87 11.56
C SER A 162 -25.43 -20.80 10.43
N ARG A 163 -25.48 -20.37 9.15
CA ARG A 163 -25.10 -21.09 7.93
C ARG A 163 -23.84 -20.57 7.21
N ARG A 164 -23.22 -19.49 7.70
CA ARG A 164 -22.06 -18.80 7.07
C ARG A 164 -20.71 -19.27 7.60
N VAL A 165 -20.64 -20.49 8.14
CA VAL A 165 -19.41 -21.04 8.73
C VAL A 165 -18.25 -21.04 7.74
N ALA A 166 -18.50 -21.39 6.47
CA ALA A 166 -17.49 -21.35 5.42
C ALA A 166 -17.01 -19.92 5.08
N GLU A 167 -17.88 -18.92 5.20
CA GLU A 167 -17.52 -17.52 4.94
C GLU A 167 -16.65 -16.95 6.08
N VAL A 168 -16.85 -17.43 7.31
CA VAL A 168 -16.05 -17.06 8.49
C VAL A 168 -14.74 -17.83 8.56
N ASP A 169 -14.74 -19.10 8.17
CA ASP A 169 -13.55 -19.94 8.07
C ASP A 169 -12.69 -19.64 6.82
N SER A 170 -12.90 -18.48 6.20
CA SER A 170 -12.10 -18.01 5.08
C SER A 170 -11.05 -17.01 5.56
N VAL A 171 -9.83 -17.13 5.03
CA VAL A 171 -8.77 -16.13 5.21
C VAL A 171 -9.15 -14.75 4.69
N SER A 172 -10.12 -14.70 3.76
CA SER A 172 -10.66 -13.47 3.20
C SER A 172 -11.77 -12.85 4.03
N ALA A 173 -12.22 -13.52 5.10
CA ALA A 173 -13.22 -12.96 6.02
C ALA A 173 -12.67 -11.69 6.71
N GLY A 174 -13.53 -10.70 6.92
CA GLY A 174 -13.15 -9.44 7.60
C GLY A 174 -12.43 -9.68 8.93
N TYR A 175 -12.98 -10.58 9.77
CA TYR A 175 -12.39 -10.99 11.05
C TYR A 175 -10.99 -11.60 10.92
N ALA A 176 -10.73 -12.38 9.86
CA ALA A 176 -9.41 -12.94 9.60
C ALA A 176 -8.43 -11.83 9.20
N ARG A 177 -8.85 -10.91 8.31
CA ARG A 177 -8.03 -9.77 7.89
C ARG A 177 -7.71 -8.81 9.05
N VAL A 178 -8.64 -8.61 9.97
CA VAL A 178 -8.41 -7.86 11.22
C VAL A 178 -7.37 -8.55 12.09
N ALA A 179 -7.46 -9.87 12.28
CA ALA A 179 -6.46 -10.63 13.03
C ALA A 179 -5.05 -10.48 12.43
N LEU A 180 -4.92 -10.44 11.10
CA LEU A 180 -3.63 -10.27 10.41
C LEU A 180 -2.94 -8.91 10.68
N ALA A 181 -3.65 -7.94 11.26
CA ALA A 181 -3.03 -6.69 11.71
C ALA A 181 -2.36 -6.82 13.09
N LEU A 182 -2.79 -7.78 13.94
CA LEU A 182 -2.28 -7.95 15.30
C LEU A 182 -0.75 -8.14 15.36
N PRO A 183 -0.11 -8.99 14.54
CA PRO A 183 1.34 -9.21 14.62
C PRO A 183 2.18 -7.93 14.50
N TRP A 184 1.65 -6.86 13.93
CA TRP A 184 2.34 -5.58 13.85
C TRP A 184 2.34 -4.79 15.16
N LEU A 185 1.28 -4.96 15.97
CA LEU A 185 1.17 -4.36 17.30
C LEU A 185 2.00 -5.13 18.34
N ARG A 186 2.36 -6.39 18.04
CA ARG A 186 3.18 -7.27 18.89
C ARG A 186 4.44 -6.60 19.42
N HIS A 187 5.16 -5.90 18.55
CA HIS A 187 6.48 -5.31 18.85
C HIS A 187 6.41 -4.09 19.77
N ARG A 188 5.20 -3.59 20.03
CA ARG A 188 4.94 -2.41 20.87
C ARG A 188 4.49 -2.76 22.28
N LEU A 189 4.31 -4.05 22.57
CA LEU A 189 3.95 -4.57 23.88
C LEU A 189 5.04 -5.48 24.42
N PRO A 190 5.30 -5.47 25.74
CA PRO A 190 6.12 -6.48 26.39
C PRO A 190 5.59 -7.89 26.07
N ALA A 191 6.48 -8.86 25.87
CA ALA A 191 6.11 -10.22 25.47
C ALA A 191 5.09 -10.88 26.42
N ALA A 192 5.25 -10.68 27.74
CA ALA A 192 4.31 -11.18 28.73
C ALA A 192 2.92 -10.54 28.59
N ARG A 193 2.85 -9.23 28.33
CA ARG A 193 1.58 -8.51 28.15
C ARG A 193 0.90 -8.93 26.86
N TRP A 194 1.67 -9.09 25.78
CA TRP A 194 1.16 -9.63 24.52
C TRP A 194 0.51 -11.00 24.73
N SER A 195 1.26 -11.95 25.32
CA SER A 195 0.78 -13.30 25.57
C SER A 195 -0.49 -13.32 26.41
N GLN A 196 -0.57 -12.47 27.44
CA GLN A 196 -1.77 -12.34 28.25
C GLN A 196 -2.98 -11.89 27.42
N LEU A 197 -2.83 -10.81 26.63
CA LEU A 197 -3.92 -10.25 25.83
C LEU A 197 -4.38 -11.20 24.72
N THR A 198 -3.47 -11.89 24.05
CA THR A 198 -3.80 -12.75 22.90
C THR A 198 -4.11 -14.20 23.28
N SER A 199 -3.85 -14.61 24.53
CA SER A 199 -4.14 -15.97 25.01
C SER A 199 -5.56 -16.48 24.69
N PRO A 200 -6.65 -15.67 24.72
CA PRO A 200 -7.98 -16.15 24.37
C PRO A 200 -8.11 -16.66 22.93
N MET A 201 -7.28 -16.15 22.00
CA MET A 201 -7.26 -16.58 20.60
C MET A 201 -6.76 -18.01 20.42
N LEU A 202 -5.99 -18.54 21.37
CA LEU A 202 -5.36 -19.87 21.26
C LEU A 202 -6.37 -21.01 21.41
N ALA A 203 -7.48 -20.78 22.11
CA ALA A 203 -8.55 -21.75 22.30
C ALA A 203 -9.09 -22.27 20.95
N GLY A 204 -9.28 -21.37 19.99
CA GLY A 204 -9.76 -21.69 18.65
C GLY A 204 -11.16 -22.30 18.62
N ASN A 205 -11.56 -22.79 17.45
CA ASN A 205 -12.78 -23.56 17.25
C ASN A 205 -12.54 -24.66 16.19
N PRO A 206 -12.73 -25.95 16.52
CA PRO A 206 -12.45 -27.05 15.59
C PRO A 206 -13.33 -27.05 14.33
N ARG A 207 -14.46 -26.32 14.34
CA ARG A 207 -15.32 -26.14 13.16
C ARG A 207 -14.91 -24.95 12.27
N LEU A 208 -13.91 -24.19 12.71
CA LEU A 208 -13.28 -23.09 11.97
C LEU A 208 -11.75 -23.34 11.91
N PRO A 209 -11.28 -24.43 11.29
CA PRO A 209 -9.87 -24.81 11.31
C PRO A 209 -8.96 -23.75 10.69
N THR A 210 -9.36 -23.13 9.58
CA THR A 210 -8.56 -22.11 8.89
C THR A 210 -8.47 -20.84 9.73
N TYR A 211 -9.61 -20.36 10.24
CA TYR A 211 -9.63 -19.17 11.08
C TYR A 211 -8.89 -19.39 12.39
N THR A 212 -9.03 -20.57 13.01
CA THR A 212 -8.26 -20.95 14.20
C THR A 212 -6.75 -20.92 13.93
N ALA A 213 -6.33 -21.42 12.76
CA ALA A 213 -4.92 -21.39 12.38
C ALA A 213 -4.41 -19.95 12.18
N VAL A 214 -5.21 -19.05 11.59
CA VAL A 214 -4.91 -17.61 11.50
C VAL A 214 -4.72 -17.02 12.89
N LEU A 215 -5.68 -17.24 13.80
CA LEU A 215 -5.66 -16.68 15.14
C LEU A 215 -4.42 -17.14 15.92
N ARG A 216 -4.08 -18.43 15.85
CA ARG A 216 -2.87 -18.98 16.48
C ARG A 216 -1.60 -18.37 15.90
N ALA A 217 -1.50 -18.29 14.57
CA ALA A 217 -0.36 -17.65 13.91
C ALA A 217 -0.23 -16.16 14.30
N CYS A 218 -1.34 -15.48 14.56
CA CYS A 218 -1.28 -14.08 14.98
C CYS A 218 -0.95 -13.92 16.47
N ALA A 219 -1.34 -14.87 17.32
CA ALA A 219 -1.12 -14.79 18.77
C ALA A 219 0.26 -15.32 19.21
N ASP A 220 0.78 -16.34 18.53
CA ASP A 220 1.99 -17.07 18.90
C ASP A 220 2.96 -17.16 17.70
N ASP A 221 4.14 -16.55 17.84
CA ASP A 221 5.17 -16.50 16.80
C ASP A 221 5.74 -17.88 16.42
N SER A 222 5.60 -18.88 17.31
CA SER A 222 6.04 -20.25 17.05
C SER A 222 5.04 -21.07 16.22
N ALA A 223 3.78 -20.63 16.14
CA ALA A 223 2.77 -21.32 15.36
C ALA A 223 3.06 -21.22 13.85
N PRO A 224 2.86 -22.29 13.06
CA PRO A 224 3.12 -22.26 11.63
C PRO A 224 2.19 -21.26 10.92
N ILE A 225 2.73 -20.54 9.94
CA ILE A 225 1.95 -19.63 9.09
C ILE A 225 1.24 -20.49 8.02
N PRO A 226 -0.10 -20.58 8.01
CA PRO A 226 -0.78 -21.44 7.06
C PRO A 226 -0.64 -20.90 5.63
N GLU A 227 -0.55 -21.79 4.65
CA GLU A 227 -0.30 -21.43 3.25
C GLU A 227 -1.34 -20.50 2.64
N GLN A 228 -2.59 -20.69 3.01
CA GLN A 228 -3.73 -19.93 2.51
C GLN A 228 -3.86 -18.57 3.19
N VAL A 229 -3.24 -18.38 4.36
CA VAL A 229 -3.29 -17.10 5.09
C VAL A 229 -2.38 -16.12 4.37
N GLY A 230 -2.75 -14.84 4.32
CA GLY A 230 -1.94 -13.78 3.72
C GLY A 230 -0.51 -13.75 4.27
N ARG A 231 0.35 -14.63 3.74
CA ARG A 231 1.68 -14.99 4.26
C ARG A 231 2.49 -13.73 4.42
N LEU A 232 2.41 -12.84 3.44
CA LEU A 232 3.14 -11.58 3.44
C LEU A 232 2.93 -10.77 4.73
N GLY A 233 1.69 -10.57 5.19
CA GLY A 233 1.43 -9.73 6.36
C GLY A 233 2.00 -10.28 7.67
N VAL A 234 1.83 -11.58 7.91
CA VAL A 234 2.34 -12.26 9.11
C VAL A 234 3.85 -12.46 9.03
N SER A 235 4.36 -12.88 7.86
CA SER A 235 5.79 -13.03 7.61
C SER A 235 6.54 -11.71 7.74
N LEU A 236 5.96 -10.60 7.27
CA LEU A 236 6.54 -9.27 7.45
C LEU A 236 6.62 -8.88 8.92
N ALA A 237 5.52 -9.07 9.66
CA ALA A 237 5.49 -8.77 11.08
C ALA A 237 6.47 -9.62 11.90
N ARG A 238 6.59 -10.92 11.57
CA ARG A 238 7.56 -11.84 12.20
C ARG A 238 8.99 -11.70 11.66
N ARG A 239 9.18 -10.94 10.58
CA ARG A 239 10.43 -10.84 9.83
C ARG A 239 10.96 -12.19 9.35
N ASP A 240 10.06 -13.05 8.87
CA ASP A 240 10.39 -14.36 8.29
C ASP A 240 11.01 -14.18 6.90
N LEU A 241 12.32 -13.97 6.85
CA LEU A 241 13.05 -13.65 5.62
C LEU A 241 12.89 -14.72 4.54
N THR A 242 12.82 -16.00 4.94
CA THR A 242 12.66 -17.12 4.02
C THR A 242 11.29 -17.06 3.35
N ALA A 243 10.21 -16.87 4.11
CA ALA A 243 8.87 -16.72 3.56
C ALA A 243 8.74 -15.46 2.69
N LEU A 244 9.36 -14.36 3.09
CA LEU A 244 9.34 -13.11 2.32
C LEU A 244 10.06 -13.23 0.97
N ARG A 245 11.24 -13.87 0.92
CA ARG A 245 11.94 -14.12 -0.35
C ARG A 245 11.14 -15.05 -1.26
N ALA A 246 10.50 -16.09 -0.70
CA ALA A 246 9.62 -16.97 -1.46
C ALA A 246 8.40 -16.22 -2.03
N HIS A 247 7.83 -15.27 -1.28
CA HIS A 247 6.74 -14.42 -1.76
C HIS A 247 7.16 -13.57 -2.96
N VAL A 248 8.27 -12.84 -2.85
CA VAL A 248 8.76 -11.98 -3.94
C VAL A 248 9.12 -12.78 -5.18
N ALA A 249 9.74 -13.95 -5.02
CA ALA A 249 10.07 -14.83 -6.14
C ALA A 249 8.82 -15.30 -6.89
N ARG A 250 7.73 -15.54 -6.16
CA ARG A 250 6.42 -15.91 -6.73
C ARG A 250 5.69 -14.71 -7.33
N TRP A 251 5.81 -13.52 -6.72
CA TRP A 251 5.10 -12.30 -7.09
C TRP A 251 6.08 -11.13 -7.32
N PRO A 252 6.78 -11.09 -8.47
CA PRO A 252 7.86 -10.13 -8.73
C PRO A 252 7.41 -8.68 -8.94
N THR A 253 6.14 -8.35 -8.70
CA THR A 253 5.58 -6.98 -8.75
C THR A 253 5.19 -6.46 -7.37
N ASP A 254 5.22 -7.32 -6.34
CA ASP A 254 4.87 -6.98 -4.95
C ASP A 254 6.06 -6.46 -4.15
N TRP A 255 7.28 -6.47 -4.72
CA TRP A 255 8.50 -6.04 -4.03
C TRP A 255 8.48 -4.56 -3.64
N VAL A 256 7.61 -3.75 -4.25
CA VAL A 256 7.47 -2.31 -4.02
C VAL A 256 6.70 -2.00 -2.72
N ASP A 257 6.87 -2.84 -1.70
CA ASP A 257 6.40 -2.58 -0.35
C ASP A 257 7.62 -2.19 0.49
N ALA A 258 7.59 -1.00 1.08
CA ALA A 258 8.71 -0.52 1.88
C ALA A 258 9.00 -1.41 3.10
N GLN A 259 8.03 -2.22 3.53
CA GLN A 259 8.23 -3.22 4.57
C GLN A 259 9.02 -4.43 4.10
N LEU A 260 8.80 -4.85 2.85
CA LEU A 260 9.61 -5.90 2.24
C LEU A 260 11.06 -5.45 2.14
N VAL A 261 11.28 -4.21 1.70
CA VAL A 261 12.63 -3.62 1.63
C VAL A 261 13.27 -3.55 3.00
N TYR A 262 12.53 -3.12 4.02
CA TYR A 262 13.08 -3.10 5.37
C TYR A 262 13.43 -4.51 5.85
N ALA A 263 12.50 -5.46 5.74
CA ALA A 263 12.68 -6.81 6.27
C ALA A 263 13.80 -7.56 5.53
N LEU A 264 13.82 -7.49 4.19
CA LEU A 264 14.80 -8.18 3.35
C LEU A 264 16.15 -7.47 3.26
N GLY A 265 16.24 -6.23 3.75
CA GLY A 265 17.46 -5.44 3.79
C GLY A 265 17.61 -4.51 2.58
N HIS A 266 18.48 -3.51 2.73
CA HIS A 266 18.68 -2.44 1.74
C HIS A 266 19.14 -2.95 0.37
N ASP A 267 19.90 -4.04 0.32
CA ASP A 267 20.37 -4.67 -0.91
C ASP A 267 19.24 -5.28 -1.75
N PHE A 268 18.10 -5.58 -1.14
CA PHE A 268 16.95 -6.13 -1.86
C PHE A 268 16.49 -5.22 -3.01
N LEU A 269 16.57 -3.91 -2.85
CA LEU A 269 16.25 -2.95 -3.91
C LEU A 269 17.21 -3.00 -5.11
N THR A 270 18.38 -3.64 -4.96
CA THR A 270 19.32 -3.88 -6.08
C THR A 270 18.90 -5.08 -6.92
N GLU A 271 18.18 -6.03 -6.34
CA GLU A 271 17.69 -7.25 -7.00
C GLU A 271 16.37 -7.02 -7.74
N CYS A 272 15.64 -5.96 -7.40
CA CYS A 272 14.29 -5.70 -7.89
C CYS A 272 14.25 -5.14 -9.33
N ASP A 273 13.23 -5.57 -10.08
CA ASP A 273 12.91 -5.03 -11.41
C ASP A 273 12.10 -3.73 -11.30
N VAL A 274 12.82 -2.60 -11.33
CA VAL A 274 12.25 -1.24 -11.25
C VAL A 274 11.54 -0.80 -12.53
N SER A 275 11.68 -1.53 -13.64
CA SER A 275 11.13 -1.11 -14.95
C SER A 275 9.60 -1.04 -14.95
N LYS A 276 8.95 -1.89 -14.15
CA LYS A 276 7.48 -1.99 -14.03
C LYS A 276 6.86 -0.89 -13.17
N LEU A 277 7.67 -0.09 -12.47
CA LEU A 277 7.15 0.97 -11.59
C LEU A 277 6.34 2.03 -12.32
N ARG A 278 6.70 2.33 -13.59
CA ARG A 278 6.04 3.39 -14.36
C ARG A 278 4.61 3.02 -14.73
N GLY A 279 4.35 1.73 -14.98
CA GLY A 279 3.02 1.18 -15.25
C GLY A 279 2.12 1.09 -14.04
N ASN A 280 2.65 1.31 -12.82
CA ASN A 280 1.82 1.32 -11.62
C ASN A 280 0.84 2.52 -11.65
N PRO A 281 -0.30 2.43 -10.97
CA PRO A 281 -1.20 3.55 -10.78
C PRO A 281 -0.51 4.74 -10.10
N LYS A 282 -0.96 5.98 -10.39
CA LYS A 282 -0.36 7.20 -9.82
C LYS A 282 -0.23 7.13 -8.31
N TRP A 283 -1.30 6.72 -7.61
CA TRP A 283 -1.29 6.63 -6.14
C TRP A 283 -0.23 5.65 -5.62
N LYS A 284 -0.01 4.53 -6.33
CA LYS A 284 0.99 3.53 -5.96
C LYS A 284 2.40 4.03 -6.25
N GLN A 285 2.59 4.77 -7.34
CA GLN A 285 3.85 5.46 -7.64
C GLN A 285 4.16 6.55 -6.60
N GLU A 286 3.17 7.37 -6.21
CA GLU A 286 3.31 8.38 -5.15
C GLU A 286 3.60 7.74 -3.79
N ARG A 287 2.91 6.64 -3.44
CA ARG A 287 3.17 5.85 -2.24
C ARG A 287 4.58 5.27 -2.25
N THR A 288 5.00 4.65 -3.35
CA THR A 288 6.34 4.11 -3.54
C THR A 288 7.40 5.19 -3.34
N LEU A 289 7.21 6.35 -3.98
CA LEU A 289 8.14 7.48 -3.89
C LEU A 289 8.27 7.96 -2.43
N ALA A 290 7.15 8.11 -1.73
CA ALA A 290 7.16 8.57 -0.35
C ALA A 290 7.75 7.53 0.63
N GLU A 291 7.37 6.26 0.48
CA GLU A 291 7.79 5.21 1.41
C GLU A 291 9.25 4.80 1.14
N ILE A 292 9.61 4.44 -0.09
CA ILE A 292 10.99 4.06 -0.44
C ILE A 292 11.95 5.24 -0.39
N GLY A 293 11.48 6.44 -0.75
CA GLY A 293 12.24 7.68 -0.61
C GLY A 293 12.61 7.98 0.84
N ALA A 294 11.73 7.67 1.81
CA ALA A 294 12.04 7.88 3.22
C ALA A 294 13.11 6.92 3.76
N ILE A 295 13.29 5.74 3.16
CA ILE A 295 14.34 4.78 3.58
C ILE A 295 15.74 5.34 3.27
N ARG A 296 15.90 6.04 2.13
CA ARG A 296 17.20 6.54 1.63
C ARG A 296 18.29 5.47 1.65
N ALA A 297 17.94 4.28 1.17
CA ALA A 297 18.87 3.16 0.98
C ALA A 297 19.62 3.31 -0.35
N PRO A 298 20.75 2.60 -0.54
CA PRO A 298 21.46 2.52 -1.82
C PRO A 298 20.54 2.28 -3.02
N GLY A 299 19.65 1.29 -2.93
CA GLY A 299 18.72 0.96 -4.01
C GLY A 299 17.53 1.92 -4.16
N THR A 300 17.32 2.85 -3.21
CA THR A 300 16.29 3.90 -3.32
C THR A 300 16.50 4.69 -4.60
N LEU A 301 17.73 5.08 -4.93
CA LEU A 301 17.98 5.88 -6.14
C LEU A 301 17.62 5.18 -7.44
N ARG A 302 17.65 3.84 -7.50
CA ARG A 302 17.16 3.10 -8.68
C ARG A 302 15.65 3.26 -8.83
N VAL A 303 14.92 3.16 -7.71
CA VAL A 303 13.46 3.38 -7.66
C VAL A 303 13.12 4.81 -8.05
N ILE A 304 13.80 5.81 -7.48
CA ILE A 304 13.57 7.23 -7.81
C ILE A 304 13.89 7.50 -9.28
N ALA A 305 15.02 7.00 -9.80
CA ALA A 305 15.39 7.16 -11.19
C ALA A 305 14.37 6.57 -12.17
N ALA A 306 13.77 5.43 -11.82
CA ALA A 306 12.70 4.85 -12.63
C ALA A 306 11.46 5.76 -12.70
N LEU A 307 11.17 6.50 -11.64
CA LEU A 307 10.03 7.42 -11.55
C LEU A 307 10.29 8.82 -12.13
N LEU A 308 11.56 9.24 -12.32
CA LEU A 308 11.90 10.54 -12.92
C LEU A 308 11.33 10.72 -14.34
N SER A 309 11.19 9.63 -15.09
CA SER A 309 10.56 9.67 -16.43
C SER A 309 9.09 9.23 -16.43
N SER A 310 8.46 9.10 -15.27
CA SER A 310 7.05 8.73 -15.18
C SER A 310 6.15 9.87 -15.65
N ARG A 311 5.17 9.58 -16.51
CA ARG A 311 4.19 10.58 -16.96
C ARG A 311 3.30 11.12 -15.83
N SER A 312 3.17 10.37 -14.73
CA SER A 312 2.22 10.64 -13.65
C SER A 312 2.84 11.33 -12.43
N VAL A 313 4.09 10.98 -12.09
CA VAL A 313 4.77 11.44 -10.85
C VAL A 313 6.17 12.02 -11.07
N ALA A 314 6.64 12.21 -12.31
CA ALA A 314 7.97 12.77 -12.58
C ALA A 314 8.22 14.05 -11.81
N GLU A 315 7.26 14.98 -11.80
CA GLU A 315 7.40 16.25 -11.07
C GLU A 315 7.65 16.04 -9.56
N THR A 316 6.92 15.11 -8.94
CA THR A 316 7.11 14.77 -7.52
C THR A 316 8.46 14.09 -7.30
N ALA A 317 8.91 13.23 -8.22
CA ALA A 317 10.21 12.57 -8.14
C ALA A 317 11.37 13.56 -8.30
N HIS A 318 11.26 14.53 -9.21
CA HIS A 318 12.23 15.63 -9.35
C HIS A 318 12.28 16.49 -8.10
N ALA A 319 11.13 16.90 -7.56
CA ALA A 319 11.07 17.66 -6.31
C ALA A 319 11.67 16.89 -5.13
N TRP A 320 11.54 15.55 -5.11
CA TRP A 320 12.22 14.70 -4.14
C TRP A 320 13.74 14.76 -4.34
N VAL A 321 14.25 14.61 -5.56
CA VAL A 321 15.69 14.71 -5.84
C VAL A 321 16.25 16.06 -5.41
N GLU A 322 15.59 17.17 -5.74
CA GLU A 322 15.99 18.52 -5.33
C GLU A 322 16.07 18.65 -3.79
N ARG A 323 15.05 18.15 -3.09
CA ARG A 323 14.98 18.20 -1.62
C ARG A 323 16.09 17.39 -0.94
N HIS A 324 16.57 16.33 -1.59
CA HIS A 324 17.55 15.41 -1.02
C HIS A 324 18.94 15.52 -1.66
N ALA A 325 19.19 16.58 -2.45
CA ALA A 325 20.41 16.74 -3.23
C ALA A 325 21.69 16.51 -2.43
N GLU A 326 21.79 17.10 -1.23
CA GLU A 326 22.97 16.95 -0.36
C GLU A 326 23.29 15.48 -0.05
N TRP A 327 22.29 14.71 0.41
CA TRP A 327 22.47 13.29 0.71
C TRP A 327 22.74 12.45 -0.56
N ILE A 328 22.07 12.79 -1.66
CA ILE A 328 22.28 12.10 -2.93
C ILE A 328 23.73 12.26 -3.35
N GLU A 329 24.27 13.49 -3.35
CA GLU A 329 25.63 13.78 -3.78
C GLU A 329 26.69 13.18 -2.86
N SER A 330 26.50 13.24 -1.54
CA SER A 330 27.48 12.78 -0.56
C SER A 330 27.55 11.24 -0.44
N GLU A 331 26.40 10.57 -0.49
CA GLU A 331 26.29 9.15 -0.11
C GLU A 331 25.69 8.29 -1.23
N GLY A 332 24.55 8.71 -1.77
CA GLY A 332 23.77 7.87 -2.69
C GLY A 332 24.43 7.67 -4.06
N LEU A 333 24.93 8.75 -4.65
CA LEU A 333 25.47 8.76 -6.02
C LEU A 333 26.83 8.04 -6.15
N PRO A 334 27.79 8.18 -5.21
CA PRO A 334 29.02 7.38 -5.23
C PRO A 334 28.73 5.87 -5.27
N LEU A 335 27.75 5.44 -4.48
CA LEU A 335 27.39 4.03 -4.38
C LEU A 335 26.62 3.53 -5.61
N LEU A 336 25.61 4.27 -6.07
CA LEU A 336 24.89 3.93 -7.30
C LEU A 336 25.85 3.85 -8.51
N SER A 337 26.84 4.75 -8.55
CA SER A 337 27.88 4.76 -9.60
C SER A 337 28.81 3.55 -9.53
N SER A 338 28.96 2.92 -8.35
CA SER A 338 29.78 1.71 -8.21
C SER A 338 29.14 0.48 -8.86
N TRP A 339 27.83 0.51 -9.16
CA TRP A 339 27.10 -0.61 -9.71
C TRP A 339 27.15 -0.61 -11.25
N PRO A 340 27.79 -1.61 -11.89
CA PRO A 340 27.99 -1.60 -13.34
C PRO A 340 26.70 -1.55 -14.16
N HIS A 341 25.61 -2.09 -13.61
CA HIS A 341 24.30 -2.16 -14.24
C HIS A 341 23.43 -0.90 -14.03
N ALA A 342 23.81 0.01 -13.11
CA ALA A 342 23.00 1.19 -12.75
C ALA A 342 23.40 2.47 -13.49
N ARG A 343 24.03 2.35 -14.67
CA ARG A 343 24.57 3.50 -15.42
C ARG A 343 23.48 4.45 -15.90
N ALA A 344 22.34 3.91 -16.33
CA ALA A 344 21.22 4.69 -16.82
C ALA A 344 20.58 5.50 -15.69
N GLU A 345 20.38 4.85 -14.53
CA GLU A 345 19.85 5.45 -13.31
C GLU A 345 20.79 6.52 -12.78
N THR A 346 22.09 6.24 -12.73
CA THR A 346 23.12 7.22 -12.33
C THR A 346 23.07 8.47 -13.20
N ARG A 347 22.91 8.30 -14.52
CA ARG A 347 22.78 9.43 -15.45
C ARG A 347 21.50 10.22 -15.16
N ALA A 348 20.36 9.53 -15.03
CA ALA A 348 19.08 10.18 -14.75
C ALA A 348 19.09 11.01 -13.47
N ILE A 349 19.68 10.50 -12.37
CA ILE A 349 19.82 11.25 -11.12
C ILE A 349 20.74 12.46 -11.30
N ARG A 350 21.90 12.32 -11.96
CA ARG A 350 22.81 13.46 -12.23
C ARG A 350 22.14 14.54 -13.06
N ASP A 351 21.39 14.15 -14.08
CA ASP A 351 20.67 15.09 -14.93
C ASP A 351 19.59 15.83 -14.12
N ALA A 352 18.84 15.11 -13.27
CA ALA A 352 17.86 15.72 -12.38
C ALA A 352 18.49 16.71 -11.37
N LEU A 353 19.63 16.39 -10.75
CA LEU A 353 20.36 17.29 -9.85
C LEU A 353 20.83 18.58 -10.54
N ARG A 354 21.16 18.51 -11.83
CA ARG A 354 21.59 19.68 -12.64
C ARG A 354 20.42 20.56 -13.09
N GLY A 355 19.20 20.30 -12.63
CA GLY A 355 18.00 20.96 -13.13
C GLY A 355 17.62 20.51 -14.54
N GLY A 356 18.01 19.29 -14.92
CA GLY A 356 17.61 18.65 -16.17
C GLY A 356 16.10 18.78 -16.36
N ALA A 357 15.70 19.19 -17.57
CA ALA A 357 14.40 19.74 -17.92
C ALA A 357 13.26 19.24 -17.02
N GLN A 358 12.65 20.17 -16.26
CA GLN A 358 11.38 19.89 -15.62
C GLN A 358 10.46 19.28 -16.67
N VAL A 359 10.09 18.01 -16.46
CA VAL A 359 9.14 17.32 -17.33
C VAL A 359 7.86 18.13 -17.24
N THR A 360 7.57 18.91 -18.28
CA THR A 360 6.29 19.61 -18.36
C THR A 360 5.24 18.51 -18.42
N PRO A 361 4.34 18.41 -17.43
CA PRO A 361 3.36 17.35 -17.42
C PRO A 361 2.56 17.43 -18.74
N PRO A 362 2.37 16.31 -19.44
CA PRO A 362 1.68 16.32 -20.71
C PRO A 362 0.28 16.94 -20.53
N ARG A 363 -0.09 17.86 -21.43
CA ARG A 363 -1.39 18.55 -21.35
C ARG A 363 -2.52 17.51 -21.37
N PRO A 364 -3.61 17.69 -20.60
CA PRO A 364 -4.73 16.73 -20.58
C PRO A 364 -5.27 16.38 -21.97
N ALA A 365 -5.30 17.36 -22.90
CA ALA A 365 -5.71 17.12 -24.28
C ALA A 365 -4.78 16.14 -25.03
N ALA A 366 -3.47 16.25 -24.84
CA ALA A 366 -2.49 15.36 -25.46
C ALA A 366 -2.58 13.94 -24.85
N LEU A 367 -2.80 13.84 -23.54
CA LEU A 367 -3.04 12.55 -22.87
C LEU A 367 -4.32 11.86 -23.37
N ARG A 368 -5.42 12.61 -23.54
CA ARG A 368 -6.67 12.07 -24.11
C ARG A 368 -6.52 11.67 -25.57
N SER A 369 -5.70 12.39 -26.36
CA SER A 369 -5.35 11.99 -27.72
C SER A 369 -4.60 10.66 -27.71
N ALA A 370 -3.52 10.56 -26.92
CA ALA A 370 -2.74 9.33 -26.82
C ALA A 370 -3.57 8.13 -26.33
N LEU A 371 -4.56 8.36 -25.46
CA LEU A 371 -5.49 7.31 -25.01
C LEU A 371 -6.38 6.83 -26.15
N ARG A 372 -6.87 7.75 -26.99
CA ARG A 372 -7.63 7.41 -28.19
C ARG A 372 -6.79 6.65 -29.20
N ASP A 373 -5.58 7.15 -29.48
CA ASP A 373 -4.63 6.53 -30.41
C ASP A 373 -4.31 5.09 -29.98
N LEU A 374 -4.14 4.85 -28.66
CA LEU A 374 -3.96 3.52 -28.10
C LEU A 374 -5.11 2.56 -28.47
N PHE A 375 -6.36 3.01 -28.32
CA PHE A 375 -7.54 2.20 -28.66
C PHE A 375 -7.72 2.01 -30.17
N GLU A 376 -7.39 3.01 -30.98
CA GLU A 376 -7.44 2.92 -32.44
C GLU A 376 -6.39 1.95 -33.00
N GLU A 377 -5.20 1.90 -32.40
CA GLU A 377 -4.11 1.02 -32.83
C GLU A 377 -4.21 -0.42 -32.31
N LEU A 378 -4.90 -0.65 -31.19
CA LEU A 378 -4.96 -1.95 -30.53
C LEU A 378 -5.42 -3.09 -31.45
N PRO A 379 -6.47 -2.94 -32.28
CA PRO A 379 -6.90 -4.00 -33.20
C PRO A 379 -5.82 -4.40 -34.21
N ALA A 380 -5.07 -3.44 -34.74
CA ALA A 380 -3.99 -3.72 -35.69
C ALA A 380 -2.82 -4.44 -35.01
N ARG A 381 -2.47 -4.02 -33.78
CA ARG A 381 -1.46 -4.69 -32.96
C ARG A 381 -1.84 -6.13 -32.65
N MET A 382 -3.09 -6.37 -32.23
CA MET A 382 -3.59 -7.71 -31.93
C MET A 382 -3.67 -8.61 -33.16
N LYS A 383 -4.00 -8.05 -34.33
CA LYS A 383 -3.97 -8.78 -35.59
C LYS A 383 -2.56 -9.22 -35.97
N ALA A 384 -1.54 -8.40 -35.66
CA ALA A 384 -0.14 -8.70 -35.98
C ALA A 384 0.45 -9.85 -35.16
N CYS A 385 -0.06 -10.10 -33.95
CA CYS A 385 0.35 -11.22 -33.10
C CYS A 385 -0.63 -12.40 -33.10
N ALA A 386 -1.65 -12.37 -33.96
CA ALA A 386 -2.69 -13.39 -34.01
C ALA A 386 -2.11 -14.81 -34.22
N GLY A 387 -2.47 -15.73 -33.33
CA GLY A 387 -2.03 -17.14 -33.37
C GLY A 387 -0.80 -17.44 -32.52
N ASP A 388 -0.16 -16.44 -31.91
CA ASP A 388 0.88 -16.61 -30.90
C ASP A 388 0.36 -16.09 -29.55
N ILE A 389 -0.05 -17.03 -28.69
CA ILE A 389 -0.62 -16.72 -27.37
C ILE A 389 0.34 -15.94 -26.46
N HIS A 390 1.65 -16.09 -26.61
CA HIS A 390 2.62 -15.34 -25.82
C HIS A 390 2.77 -13.91 -26.32
N ALA A 391 2.81 -13.72 -27.64
CA ALA A 391 2.86 -12.39 -28.26
C ALA A 391 1.55 -11.61 -28.05
N GLU A 392 0.39 -12.27 -28.15
CA GLU A 392 -0.92 -11.66 -27.85
C GLU A 392 -1.00 -11.18 -26.39
N ARG A 393 -0.56 -12.02 -25.44
CA ARG A 393 -0.52 -11.67 -24.01
C ARG A 393 0.42 -10.51 -23.73
N ALA A 394 1.61 -10.50 -24.35
CA ALA A 394 2.57 -9.41 -24.19
C ALA A 394 2.02 -8.10 -24.78
N GLY A 395 1.37 -8.15 -25.95
CA GLY A 395 0.74 -7.00 -26.60
C GLY A 395 -0.38 -6.39 -25.77
N MET A 396 -1.29 -7.21 -25.24
CA MET A 396 -2.36 -6.73 -24.36
C MET A 396 -1.84 -6.18 -23.05
N ARG A 397 -0.84 -6.82 -22.45
CA ARG A 397 -0.21 -6.32 -21.21
C ARG A 397 0.40 -4.95 -21.43
N ALA A 398 1.17 -4.75 -22.50
CA ALA A 398 1.78 -3.46 -22.82
C ALA A 398 0.73 -2.37 -23.09
N ALA A 399 -0.37 -2.71 -23.76
CA ALA A 399 -1.49 -1.78 -23.99
C ALA A 399 -2.17 -1.39 -22.67
N PHE A 400 -2.41 -2.36 -21.79
CA PHE A 400 -2.97 -2.11 -20.47
C PHE A 400 -2.06 -1.24 -19.59
N GLU A 401 -0.75 -1.52 -19.57
CA GLU A 401 0.24 -0.69 -18.87
C GLU A 401 0.21 0.76 -19.40
N THR A 402 0.15 0.94 -20.73
CA THR A 402 0.05 2.28 -21.35
C THR A 402 -1.26 2.99 -20.98
N TYR A 403 -2.38 2.26 -20.98
CA TYR A 403 -3.68 2.78 -20.55
C TYR A 403 -3.65 3.25 -19.09
N CYS A 404 -3.07 2.44 -18.20
CA CYS A 404 -2.92 2.77 -16.79
C CYS A 404 -2.04 4.02 -16.59
N GLU A 405 -0.91 4.12 -17.31
CA GLU A 405 -0.05 5.30 -17.28
C GLU A 405 -0.77 6.58 -17.73
N LEU A 406 -1.53 6.51 -18.81
CA LEU A 406 -2.27 7.66 -19.36
C LEU A 406 -3.40 8.11 -18.43
N ASN A 407 -4.17 7.17 -17.86
CA ASN A 407 -5.22 7.49 -16.90
C ASN A 407 -4.67 8.02 -15.58
N ALA A 408 -3.57 7.44 -15.09
CA ALA A 408 -2.82 7.93 -13.95
C ALA A 408 -2.36 9.39 -14.17
N ALA A 409 -1.84 9.71 -15.35
CA ALA A 409 -1.43 11.07 -15.71
C ALA A 409 -2.62 12.04 -15.86
N LEU A 410 -3.79 11.56 -16.28
CA LEU A 410 -5.05 12.33 -16.32
C LEU A 410 -5.64 12.61 -14.93
N GLY A 411 -5.07 12.00 -13.88
CA GLY A 411 -5.56 12.16 -12.50
C GLY A 411 -6.82 11.34 -12.22
N ALA A 412 -7.13 10.33 -13.04
CA ALA A 412 -8.20 9.40 -12.73
C ALA A 412 -7.86 8.65 -11.44
N GLU A 413 -8.82 8.59 -10.52
CA GLU A 413 -8.79 7.66 -9.39
C GLU A 413 -9.01 6.27 -9.98
N SER A 414 -7.92 5.61 -10.40
CA SER A 414 -8.02 4.30 -11.04
C SER A 414 -8.72 3.32 -10.08
N PRO A 415 -9.76 2.60 -10.54
CA PRO A 415 -10.40 1.55 -9.77
C PRO A 415 -9.53 0.28 -9.78
N ASP A 416 -8.27 0.37 -9.35
CA ASP A 416 -7.32 -0.75 -9.47
C ASP A 416 -7.71 -1.95 -8.62
N ALA A 417 -8.53 -1.78 -7.57
CA ALA A 417 -9.01 -2.94 -6.83
C ALA A 417 -9.87 -3.90 -7.67
N TYR A 418 -10.39 -3.45 -8.82
CA TYR A 418 -11.07 -4.35 -9.76
C TYR A 418 -10.09 -5.18 -10.60
N PHE A 419 -8.81 -4.78 -10.67
CA PHE A 419 -7.80 -5.34 -11.57
C PHE A 419 -6.55 -5.88 -10.84
N THR A 420 -6.43 -5.70 -9.51
CA THR A 420 -5.33 -6.24 -8.69
C THR A 420 -5.53 -7.68 -8.23
N HIS A 421 -6.73 -8.25 -8.42
CA HIS A 421 -6.76 -9.69 -8.67
C HIS A 421 -6.04 -9.84 -9.99
N GLU A 422 -4.88 -10.49 -9.94
CA GLU A 422 -4.14 -10.86 -11.12
C GLU A 422 -5.13 -11.22 -12.22
N LEU A 423 -4.82 -10.82 -13.45
CA LEU A 423 -5.36 -11.51 -14.62
C LEU A 423 -4.83 -12.96 -14.62
N ASP A 424 -5.08 -13.72 -13.55
CA ASP A 424 -5.27 -15.16 -13.51
C ASP A 424 -6.67 -15.46 -14.08
N LEU A 425 -7.01 -14.74 -15.16
CA LEU A 425 -8.05 -15.17 -16.07
C LEU A 425 -7.51 -16.45 -16.65
N ASP A 426 -8.11 -17.57 -16.27
CA ASP A 426 -8.17 -18.73 -17.13
C ASP A 426 -8.67 -18.22 -18.49
N TRP A 427 -7.76 -17.96 -19.43
CA TRP A 427 -7.97 -17.26 -20.73
C TRP A 427 -8.96 -18.00 -21.65
N ARG A 428 -9.57 -19.07 -21.15
CA ARG A 428 -10.77 -19.67 -21.74
C ARG A 428 -12.01 -18.77 -21.64
N ALA A 429 -11.92 -17.61 -21.00
CA ALA A 429 -12.97 -16.59 -21.07
C ALA A 429 -13.24 -16.20 -22.55
N PRO A 430 -14.48 -16.33 -23.04
CA PRO A 430 -14.84 -15.99 -24.41
C PRO A 430 -14.42 -14.56 -24.79
N LYS A 431 -14.00 -14.37 -26.05
CA LYS A 431 -13.64 -13.06 -26.64
C LYS A 431 -14.64 -11.93 -26.31
N ALA A 432 -15.93 -12.27 -26.22
CA ALA A 432 -17.00 -11.35 -25.87
C ALA A 432 -16.86 -10.75 -24.45
N ASP A 433 -16.27 -11.47 -23.50
CA ASP A 433 -16.07 -10.97 -22.14
C ASP A 433 -14.91 -9.97 -22.11
N VAL A 434 -13.81 -10.23 -22.83
CA VAL A 434 -12.69 -9.27 -22.98
C VAL A 434 -13.14 -7.99 -23.70
N GLU A 435 -13.93 -8.12 -24.77
CA GLU A 435 -14.55 -6.98 -25.46
C GLU A 435 -15.49 -6.20 -24.53
N ARG A 436 -16.29 -6.89 -23.70
CA ARG A 436 -17.16 -6.27 -22.69
C ARG A 436 -16.39 -5.59 -21.55
N TRP A 437 -15.21 -6.08 -21.18
CA TRP A 437 -14.32 -5.44 -20.20
C TRP A 437 -13.69 -4.15 -20.74
N ILE A 438 -13.30 -4.15 -22.02
CA ILE A 438 -12.83 -2.96 -22.72
C ILE A 438 -13.97 -1.94 -22.87
N GLU A 439 -15.17 -2.39 -23.23
CA GLU A 439 -16.37 -1.54 -23.28
C GLU A 439 -16.75 -0.96 -21.92
N LEU A 440 -16.65 -1.73 -20.83
CA LEU A 440 -16.88 -1.24 -19.46
C LEU A 440 -15.83 -0.19 -19.06
N ALA A 441 -14.55 -0.42 -19.35
CA ALA A 441 -13.47 0.54 -19.10
C ALA A 441 -13.65 1.84 -19.91
N VAL A 442 -14.18 1.75 -21.13
CA VAL A 442 -14.49 2.90 -21.99
C VAL A 442 -15.77 3.62 -21.53
N SER A 443 -16.77 2.92 -20.99
CA SER A 443 -18.03 3.53 -20.55
C SER A 443 -17.94 4.32 -19.24
N ILE A 444 -16.87 4.13 -18.47
CA ILE A 444 -16.60 4.80 -17.19
C ILE A 444 -15.72 6.06 -17.38
N ALA A 445 -15.05 6.21 -18.53
CA ALA A 445 -14.26 7.39 -18.90
C ALA A 445 -15.11 8.48 -19.57
#